data_AF-A0A2K3L3R1-F1
#
_entry.id   AF-A0A2K3L3R1-F1
#
_cell.length_a   1.000
_cell.length_b   1.000
_cell.length_c   1.000
_cell.angle_alpha   90.00
_cell.angle_beta   90.00
_cell.angle_gamma   90.00
#
_symmetry.space_group_name_H-M   'P 1'
#
loop_
_entity.id
_entity.type
_entity.pdbx_description
1 polymer ?
#
loop_
_entity_poly.entity_id
_entity_poly.type
_entity_poly.pdbx_seq_one_letter_code
_entity_poly.pdbx_strand_id
1 'polypeptide(L)'
;MQDLRRYSNDIIQLDLATNTATTTTTTTMSMNSNSSSSLSIDIDESAETKIHRLITEHPVIIFTRSSCCMCHVMKKLLSTIGVNPTVIELDDNEIASLSHDDDDDLASVLRNRSPAVFIGGACIGGLESLVALHVSGHLVPKLVQVGALYV
;
A
#
# COMPACT_ATOMS: atom_id res chain seq x y z
N MET A 1 -32.60 -5.60 19.28
CA MET A 1 -31.92 -5.82 17.99
C MET A 1 -30.63 -5.02 18.03
N GLN A 2 -29.50 -5.70 17.81
CA GLN A 2 -28.15 -5.20 17.49
C GLN A 2 -27.74 -3.80 18.02
N ASP A 3 -26.91 -3.79 19.08
CA ASP A 3 -26.09 -2.64 19.48
C ASP A 3 -25.07 -2.27 18.40
N LEU A 4 -25.23 -1.10 17.80
CA LEU A 4 -24.25 -0.51 16.90
C LEU A 4 -23.08 0.06 17.73
N ARG A 5 -22.08 -0.77 18.02
CA ARG A 5 -20.83 -0.32 18.64
C ARG A 5 -20.18 0.76 17.77
N ARG A 6 -20.14 1.99 18.30
CA ARG A 6 -19.39 3.11 17.71
C ARG A 6 -17.90 2.74 17.68
N TYR A 7 -17.38 2.45 16.49
CA TYR A 7 -15.95 2.25 16.28
C TYR A 7 -15.34 3.62 15.96
N SER A 8 -14.55 4.14 16.90
CA SER A 8 -13.79 5.38 16.69
C SER A 8 -12.66 5.08 15.70
N ASN A 9 -12.71 5.70 14.52
CA ASN A 9 -11.56 5.79 13.64
C ASN A 9 -10.93 7.16 13.88
N ASP A 10 -9.76 7.18 14.54
CA ASP A 10 -8.96 8.39 14.64
C ASP A 10 -8.39 8.72 13.26
N ILE A 11 -9.14 9.55 12.52
CA ILE A 11 -8.68 10.17 11.29
C ILE A 11 -7.55 11.12 11.66
N ILE A 12 -6.33 10.81 11.23
CA ILE A 12 -5.23 11.79 11.27
C ILE A 12 -5.54 12.85 10.21
N GLN A 13 -6.20 13.91 10.66
CA GLN A 13 -6.56 15.06 9.85
C GLN A 13 -5.30 15.90 9.62
N LEU A 14 -4.83 15.95 8.37
CA LEU A 14 -3.66 16.74 7.98
C LEU A 14 -4.09 18.22 7.89
N ASP A 15 -3.83 18.98 8.96
CA ASP A 15 -4.20 20.40 9.02
C ASP A 15 -3.23 21.25 8.19
N LEU A 16 -3.79 22.08 7.30
CA LEU A 16 -3.06 22.98 6.42
C LEU A 16 -3.43 24.43 6.73
N ALA A 17 -2.83 25.00 7.79
CA ALA A 17 -2.96 26.41 8.11
C ALA A 17 -1.64 27.06 8.57
N THR A 18 -1.25 28.08 7.80
CA THR A 18 -0.26 29.14 8.05
C THR A 18 -0.08 29.60 9.51
N ASN A 19 1.17 29.81 9.96
CA ASN A 19 1.70 31.17 10.24
C ASN A 19 3.17 31.21 10.71
N THR A 20 3.83 32.33 10.42
CA THR A 20 5.19 32.70 10.83
C THR A 20 5.20 33.56 12.11
N ALA A 21 6.14 33.33 13.05
CA ALA A 21 7.02 34.34 13.69
C ALA A 21 7.75 33.89 15.00
N THR A 22 9.05 34.24 15.07
CA THR A 22 9.86 34.64 16.27
C THR A 22 10.09 33.67 17.45
N THR A 23 11.25 32.97 17.50
CA THR A 23 12.46 33.18 18.39
C THR A 23 12.34 32.58 19.82
N THR A 24 13.37 32.33 20.68
CA THR A 24 14.81 32.71 20.77
C THR A 24 15.64 31.77 21.69
N THR A 25 16.95 31.54 21.41
CA THR A 25 18.10 31.24 22.35
C THR A 25 18.06 29.99 23.30
N THR A 26 19.13 29.23 23.64
CA THR A 26 20.61 29.35 23.41
C THR A 26 21.39 28.07 23.85
N THR A 27 22.42 27.63 23.10
CA THR A 27 23.67 26.90 23.55
C THR A 27 23.57 25.46 24.15
N THR A 28 24.39 24.43 23.80
CA THR A 28 25.55 24.27 22.87
C THR A 28 25.96 22.79 22.65
N MET A 29 26.51 22.48 21.44
CA MET A 29 27.57 21.47 21.11
C MET A 29 27.29 19.96 21.35
N SER A 30 27.89 18.98 20.64
CA SER A 30 28.45 18.85 19.26
C SER A 30 28.84 17.35 19.05
N MET A 31 29.43 16.99 17.89
CA MET A 31 29.84 15.63 17.44
C MET A 31 28.66 14.81 16.87
N ASN A 32 28.36 14.75 15.57
CA ASN A 32 29.16 14.52 14.35
C ASN A 32 29.80 13.13 14.26
N SER A 33 29.19 12.25 13.48
CA SER A 33 29.88 11.20 12.72
C SER A 33 29.11 10.90 11.44
N ASN A 34 29.79 11.11 10.32
CA ASN A 34 29.23 11.16 8.97
C ASN A 34 29.27 9.78 8.31
N SER A 35 28.11 9.14 8.13
CA SER A 35 27.93 8.04 7.18
C SER A 35 27.14 8.53 5.97
N SER A 36 27.86 9.09 5.00
CA SER A 36 27.27 9.59 3.77
C SER A 36 26.61 8.46 2.97
N SER A 37 25.30 8.56 2.79
CA SER A 37 24.65 8.16 1.55
C SER A 37 23.71 9.27 1.12
N SER A 38 24.29 10.28 0.47
CA SER A 38 23.53 11.22 -0.37
C SER A 38 22.98 10.43 -1.55
N LEU A 39 21.87 9.73 -1.34
CA LEU A 39 21.04 9.25 -2.43
C LEU A 39 20.18 10.42 -2.90
N SER A 40 20.80 11.29 -3.68
CA SER A 40 20.12 12.28 -4.50
C SER A 40 19.25 11.53 -5.51
N ILE A 41 17.96 11.43 -5.21
CA ILE A 41 16.93 10.95 -6.15
C ILE A 41 16.17 12.19 -6.64
N ASP A 42 16.88 13.00 -7.42
CA ASP A 42 16.26 13.86 -8.43
C ASP A 42 16.20 13.05 -9.74
N ILE A 43 15.43 11.96 -9.67
CA ILE A 43 14.92 11.22 -10.83
C ILE A 43 13.41 11.29 -10.70
N ASP A 44 12.77 11.66 -11.82
CA ASP A 44 11.32 11.57 -12.00
C ASP A 44 10.93 10.08 -11.95
N GLU A 45 10.73 9.55 -10.75
CA GLU A 45 10.40 8.14 -10.53
C GLU A 45 8.97 7.89 -11.03
N SER A 46 8.86 7.37 -12.25
CA SER A 46 7.58 7.00 -12.85
C SER A 46 6.74 6.15 -11.88
N ALA A 47 5.44 6.42 -11.83
CA ALA A 47 4.50 5.70 -10.97
C ALA A 47 4.60 4.17 -11.15
N GLU A 48 4.85 3.71 -12.39
CA GLU A 48 5.08 2.31 -12.72
C GLU A 48 6.29 1.72 -11.96
N THR A 49 7.44 2.41 -12.00
CA THR A 49 8.66 1.98 -11.28
C THR A 49 8.47 1.98 -9.76
N LYS A 50 7.79 2.99 -9.23
CA LYS A 50 7.42 3.10 -7.80
C LYS A 50 6.50 1.96 -7.37
N ILE A 51 5.48 1.63 -8.16
CA ILE A 51 4.55 0.52 -7.92
C ILE A 51 5.27 -0.82 -7.99
N HIS A 52 6.12 -1.04 -8.99
CA HIS A 52 6.90 -2.28 -9.11
C HIS A 52 7.86 -2.46 -7.91
N ARG A 53 8.51 -1.38 -7.44
CA ARG A 53 9.32 -1.41 -6.21
C ARG A 53 8.46 -1.85 -5.01
N LEU A 54 7.33 -1.20 -4.78
CA LEU A 54 6.41 -1.53 -3.67
C LEU A 54 5.89 -2.99 -3.73
N ILE A 55 5.64 -3.52 -4.93
CA ILE A 55 5.26 -4.92 -5.17
C ILE A 55 6.38 -5.90 -4.79
N THR A 56 7.64 -5.52 -4.97
CA THR A 56 8.80 -6.36 -4.58
C THR A 56 9.21 -6.22 -3.11
N GLU A 57 9.00 -5.04 -2.50
CA GLU A 57 9.36 -4.76 -1.10
C GLU A 57 8.35 -5.34 -0.09
N HIS A 58 7.08 -5.47 -0.48
CA HIS A 58 6.02 -5.96 0.40
C HIS A 58 5.54 -7.36 0.01
N PRO A 59 5.56 -8.36 0.92
CA PRO A 59 5.15 -9.73 0.59
C PRO A 59 3.64 -9.84 0.31
N VAL A 60 2.83 -8.92 0.84
CA VAL A 60 1.42 -8.73 0.47
C VAL A 60 1.10 -7.24 0.42
N ILE A 61 0.61 -6.79 -0.73
CA ILE A 61 0.20 -5.39 -0.96
C ILE A 61 -1.14 -5.33 -1.71
N ILE A 62 -1.99 -4.39 -1.31
CA ILE A 62 -3.26 -4.06 -1.96
C ILE A 62 -3.14 -2.65 -2.53
N PHE A 63 -3.33 -2.51 -3.83
CA PHE A 63 -3.57 -1.21 -4.45
C PHE A 63 -5.07 -0.98 -4.57
N THR A 64 -5.50 0.22 -4.24
CA THR A 64 -6.91 0.61 -4.29
C THR A 64 -7.06 2.05 -4.78
N ARG A 65 -8.29 2.49 -5.06
CA ARG A 65 -8.63 3.89 -5.30
C ARG A 65 -9.38 4.42 -4.08
N SER A 66 -9.37 5.74 -3.91
CA SER A 66 -10.01 6.41 -2.77
C SER A 66 -11.45 5.94 -2.55
N SER A 67 -11.83 5.71 -1.29
CA SER A 67 -13.18 5.31 -0.85
C SER A 67 -13.73 3.96 -1.38
N CYS A 68 -12.89 3.04 -1.84
CA CYS A 68 -13.34 1.71 -2.30
C CYS A 68 -13.89 0.83 -1.16
N CYS A 69 -15.17 0.43 -1.22
CA CYS A 69 -15.75 -0.47 -0.21
C CYS A 69 -15.17 -1.90 -0.22
N MET A 70 -14.69 -2.39 -1.38
CA MET A 70 -14.18 -3.76 -1.54
C MET A 70 -12.79 -3.95 -0.93
N CYS A 71 -11.95 -2.91 -0.85
CA CYS A 71 -10.62 -3.04 -0.28
C CYS A 71 -10.67 -3.26 1.25
N HIS A 72 -11.69 -2.73 1.94
CA HIS A 72 -11.98 -3.07 3.33
C HIS A 72 -12.27 -4.57 3.52
N VAL A 73 -13.01 -5.19 2.59
CA VAL A 73 -13.31 -6.63 2.62
C VAL A 73 -12.03 -7.45 2.41
N MET A 74 -11.21 -7.08 1.42
CA MET A 74 -9.92 -7.75 1.15
C MET A 74 -8.95 -7.64 2.33
N LYS A 75 -8.80 -6.44 2.91
CA LYS A 75 -7.99 -6.21 4.11
C LYS A 75 -8.51 -7.08 5.27
N LYS A 76 -9.82 -7.10 5.50
CA LYS A 76 -10.43 -7.89 6.58
C LYS A 76 -10.25 -9.40 6.39
N LEU A 77 -10.33 -9.90 5.16
CA LEU A 77 -10.08 -11.31 4.84
C LEU A 77 -8.64 -11.70 5.19
N LEU A 78 -7.65 -10.93 4.72
CA LEU A 78 -6.23 -11.18 5.00
C LEU A 78 -5.91 -11.07 6.51
N SER A 79 -6.46 -10.07 7.20
CA SER A 79 -6.31 -9.95 8.66
C SER A 79 -6.98 -11.08 9.44
N THR A 80 -8.05 -11.69 8.92
CA THR A 80 -8.67 -12.88 9.55
C THR A 80 -7.76 -14.13 9.46
N ILE A 81 -6.89 -14.18 8.45
CA ILE A 81 -5.86 -15.23 8.27
C ILE A 81 -4.61 -14.95 9.13
N GLY A 82 -4.51 -13.77 9.75
CA GLY A 82 -3.36 -13.35 10.56
C GLY A 82 -2.31 -12.54 9.79
N VAL A 83 -2.61 -12.12 8.55
CA VAL A 83 -1.70 -11.32 7.71
C VAL A 83 -2.07 -9.85 7.74
N ASN A 84 -1.07 -8.97 7.87
CA ASN A 84 -1.22 -7.52 7.77
C ASN A 84 -0.75 -7.02 6.39
N PRO A 85 -1.64 -6.80 5.41
CA PRO A 85 -1.26 -6.31 4.09
C PRO A 85 -0.91 -4.83 4.12
N THR A 86 0.11 -4.42 3.35
CA THR A 86 0.29 -3.01 2.99
C THR A 86 -0.89 -2.59 2.10
N VAL A 87 -1.46 -1.41 2.33
CA VAL A 87 -2.54 -0.86 1.49
C VAL A 87 -2.10 0.50 0.99
N ILE A 88 -2.05 0.67 -0.33
CA ILE A 88 -1.70 1.92 -1.00
C ILE A 88 -2.92 2.38 -1.79
N GLU A 89 -3.36 3.61 -1.54
CA GLU A 89 -4.33 4.29 -2.40
C GLU A 89 -3.55 4.91 -3.56
N LEU A 90 -4.00 4.65 -4.79
CA LEU A 90 -3.48 5.24 -6.02
C LEU A 90 -4.45 6.30 -6.51
N ASP A 91 -3.90 7.45 -6.88
CA ASP A 91 -4.67 8.52 -7.52
C ASP A 91 -4.90 8.21 -9.01
N ASP A 92 -5.96 8.79 -9.57
CA ASP A 92 -6.29 8.66 -10.99
C ASP A 92 -5.16 9.17 -11.90
N ASN A 93 -4.37 10.15 -11.42
CA ASN A 93 -3.16 10.64 -12.07
C ASN A 93 -2.04 9.58 -12.09
N GLU A 94 -1.81 8.85 -11.00
CA GLU A 94 -0.82 7.77 -10.96
C GLU A 94 -1.22 6.64 -11.92
N ILE A 95 -2.50 6.24 -11.90
CA ILE A 95 -3.06 5.20 -12.79
C ILE A 95 -3.00 5.63 -14.27
N ALA A 96 -3.25 6.91 -14.57
CA ALA A 96 -3.16 7.46 -15.92
C ALA A 96 -1.70 7.61 -16.42
N SER A 97 -0.74 7.76 -15.51
CA SER A 97 0.70 7.83 -15.83
C SER A 97 1.34 6.47 -16.11
N LEU A 98 0.64 5.36 -15.85
CA LEU A 98 1.07 4.04 -16.27
C LEU A 98 1.05 3.92 -17.79
N SER A 99 1.93 3.06 -18.30
CA SER A 99 1.97 2.66 -19.71
C SER A 99 0.55 2.36 -20.24
N HIS A 100 0.30 2.80 -21.47
CA HIS A 100 -0.94 2.52 -22.20
C HIS A 100 -0.79 1.30 -23.13
N ASP A 101 0.30 0.57 -22.98
CA ASP A 101 0.54 -0.68 -23.69
C ASP A 101 -0.38 -1.75 -23.09
N ASP A 102 -1.39 -2.19 -23.85
CA ASP A 102 -2.36 -3.20 -23.41
C ASP A 102 -1.73 -4.57 -23.09
N ASP A 103 -0.46 -4.76 -23.45
CA ASP A 103 0.38 -5.92 -23.10
C ASP A 103 0.90 -5.87 -21.64
N ASP A 104 0.82 -4.73 -20.93
CA ASP A 104 1.21 -4.63 -19.53
C ASP A 104 0.07 -5.07 -18.57
N ASP A 105 0.22 -6.27 -18.00
CA ASP A 105 -0.71 -6.85 -17.03
C ASP A 105 -0.86 -5.97 -15.77
N LEU A 106 0.19 -5.23 -15.38
CA LEU A 106 0.16 -4.37 -14.20
C LEU A 106 -0.74 -3.14 -14.41
N ALA A 107 -0.49 -2.36 -15.46
CA ALA A 107 -1.26 -1.16 -15.80
C ALA A 107 -2.73 -1.49 -16.09
N SER A 108 -2.98 -2.56 -16.85
CA SER A 108 -4.33 -3.01 -17.19
C SER A 108 -5.12 -3.49 -15.96
N VAL A 109 -4.49 -4.22 -15.02
CA VAL A 109 -5.12 -4.62 -13.74
C VAL A 109 -5.41 -3.42 -12.85
N LEU A 110 -4.46 -2.50 -12.66
CA LEU A 110 -4.64 -1.35 -11.77
C LEU A 110 -5.70 -0.36 -12.29
N ARG A 111 -5.77 -0.18 -13.62
CA ARG A 111 -6.77 0.67 -14.28
C ARG A 111 -8.17 0.07 -14.22
N ASN A 112 -8.31 -1.20 -14.58
CA ASN A 112 -9.63 -1.82 -14.82
C ASN A 112 -10.17 -2.61 -13.63
N ARG A 113 -9.33 -2.98 -12.66
CA ARG A 113 -9.66 -3.95 -11.59
C ARG A 113 -9.19 -3.50 -10.20
N SER A 114 -9.34 -2.22 -9.88
CA SER A 114 -9.20 -1.73 -8.50
C SER A 114 -10.39 -2.21 -7.63
N PRO A 115 -10.15 -2.77 -6.42
CA PRO A 115 -8.87 -2.99 -5.77
C PRO A 115 -8.16 -4.26 -6.28
N ALA A 116 -6.84 -4.22 -6.36
CA ALA A 116 -5.99 -5.33 -6.78
C ALA A 116 -5.02 -5.73 -5.66
N VAL A 117 -4.83 -7.04 -5.43
CA VAL A 117 -3.85 -7.57 -4.47
C VAL A 117 -2.73 -8.34 -5.16
N PHE A 118 -1.52 -8.14 -4.66
CA PHE A 118 -0.29 -8.81 -5.08
C PHE A 118 0.29 -9.57 -3.88
N ILE A 119 0.78 -10.78 -4.13
CA ILE A 119 1.36 -11.66 -3.10
C ILE A 119 2.69 -12.21 -3.63
N GLY A 120 3.79 -11.82 -2.99
CA GLY A 120 5.16 -12.17 -3.39
C GLY A 120 5.48 -11.76 -4.82
N GLY A 121 5.22 -10.50 -5.18
CA GLY A 121 5.41 -9.98 -6.54
C GLY A 121 4.31 -10.34 -7.54
N ALA A 122 3.55 -11.42 -7.34
CA ALA A 122 2.56 -11.90 -8.31
C ALA A 122 1.19 -11.26 -8.13
N CYS A 123 0.60 -10.77 -9.22
CA CYS A 123 -0.79 -10.33 -9.29
C CYS A 123 -1.76 -11.48 -8.96
N ILE A 124 -2.73 -11.22 -8.08
CA ILE A 124 -3.88 -12.12 -7.82
C ILE A 124 -5.16 -11.56 -8.47
N GLY A 125 -5.21 -10.24 -8.70
CA GLY A 125 -6.41 -9.51 -9.11
C GLY A 125 -7.23 -9.04 -7.91
N GLY A 126 -8.56 -8.94 -8.09
CA GLY A 126 -9.45 -8.35 -7.09
C GLY A 126 -10.02 -9.30 -6.03
N LEU A 127 -11.04 -8.83 -5.31
CA LEU A 127 -11.69 -9.54 -4.21
C LEU A 127 -12.15 -10.95 -4.59
N GLU A 128 -12.76 -11.13 -5.77
CA GLU A 128 -13.26 -12.42 -6.24
C GLU A 128 -12.12 -13.46 -6.37
N SER A 129 -11.01 -13.07 -6.98
CA SER A 129 -9.82 -13.92 -7.12
C SER A 129 -9.23 -14.28 -5.75
N LEU A 130 -9.15 -13.30 -4.83
CA LEU A 130 -8.64 -13.52 -3.48
C LEU A 130 -9.54 -14.48 -2.68
N VAL A 131 -10.87 -14.33 -2.79
CA VAL A 131 -11.85 -15.24 -2.17
C VAL A 131 -11.78 -16.64 -2.78
N ALA A 132 -11.66 -16.76 -4.11
CA ALA A 132 -11.48 -18.05 -4.77
C ALA A 132 -10.18 -18.76 -4.34
N LEU A 133 -9.08 -18.00 -4.18
CA LEU A 133 -7.81 -18.52 -3.67
C LEU A 133 -7.90 -18.95 -2.20
N HIS A 134 -8.72 -18.26 -1.39
CA HIS A 134 -9.01 -18.63 -0.01
C HIS A 134 -9.86 -19.91 0.09
N VAL A 135 -11.00 -19.96 -0.62
CA VAL A 135 -11.95 -21.08 -0.60
C VAL A 135 -11.34 -22.36 -1.18
N SER A 136 -10.45 -22.25 -2.18
CA SER A 136 -9.70 -23.39 -2.71
C SER A 136 -8.53 -23.85 -1.82
N GLY A 137 -8.27 -23.18 -0.69
CA GLY A 137 -7.22 -23.55 0.27
C GLY A 137 -5.79 -23.15 -0.11
N HIS A 138 -5.57 -22.55 -1.29
CA HIS A 138 -4.23 -22.20 -1.79
C HIS A 138 -3.66 -20.90 -1.21
N LEU A 139 -4.50 -20.03 -0.64
CA LEU A 139 -4.06 -18.74 -0.09
C LEU A 139 -3.06 -18.90 1.06
N VAL A 140 -3.33 -19.78 2.03
CA VAL A 140 -2.44 -19.99 3.20
C VAL A 140 -1.06 -20.52 2.77
N PRO A 141 -0.94 -21.59 1.96
CA PRO A 141 0.35 -22.03 1.41
C PRO A 141 1.11 -20.92 0.68
N LYS A 142 0.42 -20.10 -0.14
CA LYS A 142 1.07 -18.99 -0.86
C LYS A 142 1.57 -17.90 0.09
N LEU A 143 0.84 -17.58 1.15
CA LEU A 143 1.26 -16.63 2.18
C LEU A 143 2.48 -17.12 2.99
N VAL A 144 2.55 -18.41 3.29
CA VAL A 144 3.72 -19.03 3.95
C VAL A 144 4.94 -19.03 3.01
N GLN A 145 4.75 -19.36 1.73
CA GLN A 145 5.83 -19.36 0.72
C GLN A 145 6.51 -17.99 0.59
N VAL A 146 5.76 -16.88 0.72
CA VAL A 146 6.28 -15.51 0.61
C VAL A 146 6.71 -14.91 1.97
N GLY A 147 6.68 -15.70 3.05
CA GLY A 147 7.03 -15.24 4.40
C GLY A 147 6.04 -14.27 5.04
N ALA A 148 4.84 -14.11 4.49
CA ALA A 148 3.79 -13.24 5.03
C ALA A 148 3.03 -13.86 6.22
N LEU A 149 3.13 -15.18 6.38
CA LEU A 149 2.50 -15.94 7.46
C LEU A 149 3.47 -17.01 7.96
N TYR A 150 3.55 -17.17 9.28
CA TYR A 150 4.33 -18.23 9.93
C TYR A 150 3.34 -19.20 10.60
N VAL A 151 3.55 -20.51 10.41
CA VAL A 151 2.66 -21.60 10.84
C VAL A 151 3.43 -22.70 11.56
#